data_AF-A0A1H9XSD6-F1
#
_entry.id   AF-A0A1H9XSD6-F1
#
_cell.length_a   1.000
_cell.length_b   1.000
_cell.length_c   1.000
_cell.angle_alpha   90.00
_cell.angle_beta   90.00
_cell.angle_gamma   90.00
#
_symmetry.space_group_name_H-M   'P 1'
#
loop_
_entity.id
_entity.type
_entity.pdbx_description
1 polymer ?
#
loop_
_entity_poly.entity_id
_entity_poly.type
_entity_poly.pdbx_seq_one_letter_code
_entity_poly.pdbx_strand_id
1 'polypeptide(L)'
;MTSPGPVPLATVADVQARTDQELTPAEQTRVGVLIADATALARARVIPFPTPPPATAVGVICTAVLRALGTPADGVKSETVGGHTRVAAREGGGLYLTDDELDLLRPAAPGRGDAFSIWTT
;
A
#
# COMPACT_ATOMS: atom_id res chain seq x y z
N MET A 1 -18.53 -19.97 -10.78
CA MET A 1 -17.25 -20.54 -10.32
C MET A 1 -16.35 -19.38 -9.94
N THR A 2 -16.22 -19.08 -8.66
CA THR A 2 -15.38 -17.96 -8.18
C THR A 2 -13.93 -18.38 -8.31
N SER A 3 -13.19 -17.76 -9.23
CA SER A 3 -11.73 -17.97 -9.32
C SER A 3 -11.12 -17.67 -7.96
N PRO A 4 -10.20 -18.50 -7.42
CA PRO A 4 -9.50 -18.13 -6.20
C PRO A 4 -8.81 -16.78 -6.45
N GLY A 5 -9.14 -15.79 -5.63
CA GLY A 5 -8.51 -14.47 -5.72
C GLY A 5 -6.99 -14.57 -5.63
N PRO A 6 -6.24 -13.57 -6.14
CA PRO A 6 -4.79 -13.59 -6.05
C PRO A 6 -4.35 -13.74 -4.59
N VAL A 7 -3.32 -14.57 -4.35
CA VAL A 7 -2.75 -14.76 -3.01
C VAL A 7 -2.33 -13.39 -2.46
N PRO A 8 -2.84 -12.99 -1.28
CA PRO A 8 -2.60 -11.67 -0.71
C PRO A 8 -1.11 -11.49 -0.39
N LEU A 9 -0.60 -10.28 -0.64
CA LEU A 9 0.81 -9.92 -0.41
C LEU A 9 1.09 -9.44 1.03
N ALA A 10 0.04 -9.13 1.80
CA ALA A 10 0.11 -8.71 3.19
C ALA A 10 -1.12 -9.25 3.95
N THR A 11 -1.09 -9.19 5.27
CA THR A 11 -2.20 -9.59 6.15
C THR A 11 -2.78 -8.40 6.92
N VAL A 12 -3.94 -8.57 7.55
CA VAL A 12 -4.50 -7.57 8.47
C VAL A 12 -3.56 -7.33 9.65
N ALA A 13 -2.89 -8.38 10.15
CA ALA A 13 -1.92 -8.28 11.23
C ALA A 13 -0.69 -7.43 10.83
N ASP A 14 -0.25 -7.52 9.58
CA ASP A 14 0.82 -6.67 9.05
C ASP A 14 0.45 -5.18 9.06
N VAL A 15 -0.82 -4.87 8.77
CA VAL A 15 -1.34 -3.49 8.82
C VAL A 15 -1.45 -3.03 10.26
N GLN A 16 -2.02 -3.84 11.16
CA GLN A 16 -2.14 -3.55 12.59
C GLN A 16 -0.76 -3.28 13.22
N ALA A 17 0.27 -4.06 12.88
CA ALA A 17 1.61 -3.90 13.42
C ALA A 17 2.31 -2.59 12.98
N ARG A 18 1.74 -1.87 12.00
CA ARG A 18 2.31 -0.63 11.42
C ARG A 18 1.53 0.62 11.78
N THR A 19 0.54 0.50 12.67
CA THR A 19 -0.22 1.62 13.21
C THR A 19 -0.28 1.52 14.73
N ASP A 20 -0.21 2.65 15.41
CA ASP A 20 -0.34 2.71 16.87
C ASP A 20 -1.81 2.59 17.33
N GLN A 21 -2.76 2.67 16.39
CA GLN A 21 -4.20 2.55 16.67
C GLN A 21 -4.68 1.11 16.49
N GLU A 22 -5.42 0.61 17.46
CA GLU A 22 -6.10 -0.68 17.35
C GLU A 22 -7.24 -0.59 16.34
N LEU A 23 -7.22 -1.46 15.34
CA LEU A 23 -8.24 -1.52 14.30
C LEU A 23 -9.50 -2.17 14.85
N THR A 24 -10.63 -1.47 14.75
CA THR A 24 -11.94 -2.02 15.06
C THR A 24 -12.28 -3.20 14.13
N PRO A 25 -13.22 -4.08 14.52
CA PRO A 25 -13.62 -5.21 13.65
C PRO A 25 -14.11 -4.77 12.25
N ALA A 26 -14.77 -3.61 12.17
CA ALA A 26 -15.21 -3.03 10.91
C ALA A 26 -14.02 -2.57 10.04
N GLU A 27 -13.01 -1.95 10.65
CA GLU A 27 -11.78 -1.55 9.97
C GLU A 27 -10.96 -2.76 9.54
N GLN A 28 -10.86 -3.81 10.36
CA GLN A 28 -10.18 -5.05 9.97
C GLN A 28 -10.82 -5.69 8.73
N THR A 29 -12.15 -5.68 8.65
CA THR A 29 -12.88 -6.15 7.46
C THR A 29 -12.56 -5.28 6.24
N ARG A 30 -12.58 -3.96 6.40
CA ARG A 30 -12.22 -3.01 5.34
C ARG A 30 -10.77 -3.17 4.87
N VAL A 31 -9.84 -3.37 5.80
CA VAL A 31 -8.42 -3.66 5.55
C VAL A 31 -8.27 -4.91 4.69
N GLY A 32 -8.99 -5.99 5.00
CA GLY A 32 -8.94 -7.21 4.21
C GLY A 32 -9.31 -6.98 2.74
N VAL A 33 -10.36 -6.19 2.47
CA VAL A 33 -10.75 -5.81 1.11
C VAL A 33 -9.68 -4.97 0.44
N LEU A 34 -9.17 -3.94 1.11
CA LEU A 34 -8.13 -3.06 0.57
C LEU A 34 -6.83 -3.80 0.25
N ILE A 35 -6.45 -4.80 1.06
CA ILE A 35 -5.29 -5.65 0.80
C ILE A 35 -5.49 -6.47 -0.49
N ALA A 36 -6.67 -7.04 -0.68
CA ALA A 36 -6.99 -7.83 -1.87
C ALA A 36 -6.93 -6.96 -3.13
N ASP A 37 -7.52 -5.77 -3.07
CA ASP A 37 -7.51 -4.81 -4.17
C ASP A 37 -6.09 -4.29 -4.47
N ALA A 38 -5.31 -3.97 -3.42
CA ALA A 38 -3.93 -3.51 -3.58
C ALA A 38 -3.05 -4.60 -4.19
N THR A 39 -3.26 -5.86 -3.78
CA THR A 39 -2.57 -7.01 -4.33
C THR A 39 -2.90 -7.21 -5.80
N ALA A 40 -4.18 -7.13 -6.17
CA ALA A 40 -4.62 -7.23 -7.56
C ALA A 40 -4.02 -6.08 -8.40
N LEU A 41 -4.00 -4.87 -7.86
CA LEU A 41 -3.42 -3.69 -8.52
C LEU A 41 -1.92 -3.85 -8.76
N ALA A 42 -1.18 -4.30 -7.75
CA ALA A 42 0.25 -4.57 -7.83
C ALA A 42 0.55 -5.59 -8.93
N ARG A 43 -0.17 -6.72 -8.95
CA ARG A 43 0.01 -7.79 -9.94
C ARG A 43 -0.39 -7.37 -11.35
N ALA A 44 -1.38 -6.49 -11.49
CA ALA A 44 -1.79 -5.97 -12.79
C ALA A 44 -0.80 -4.96 -13.37
N ARG A 45 -0.11 -4.19 -12.53
CA ARG A 45 0.80 -3.12 -12.97
C ARG A 45 2.28 -3.51 -13.05
N VAL A 46 2.69 -4.53 -12.30
CA VAL A 46 4.07 -5.04 -12.34
C VAL A 46 4.08 -6.35 -13.12
N ILE A 47 4.57 -6.29 -14.36
CA ILE A 47 4.60 -7.41 -15.28
C ILE A 47 6.04 -7.62 -15.79
N PRO A 48 6.63 -8.83 -15.64
CA PRO A 48 6.13 -9.94 -14.81
C PRO A 48 6.22 -9.62 -13.32
N PHE A 49 5.30 -10.16 -12.51
CA PHE A 49 5.37 -10.02 -11.06
C PHE A 49 6.39 -11.03 -10.48
N PRO A 50 7.36 -10.60 -9.65
CA PRO A 50 8.39 -11.48 -9.10
C PRO A 50 7.82 -12.67 -8.31
N THR A 51 8.42 -13.85 -8.46
CA THR A 51 8.11 -15.06 -7.67
C THR A 51 9.41 -15.66 -7.14
N PRO A 52 9.69 -15.62 -5.82
CA PRO A 52 8.82 -15.07 -4.77
C PRO A 52 8.65 -13.54 -4.88
N PRO A 53 7.58 -12.96 -4.29
CA PRO A 53 7.43 -11.50 -4.18
C PRO A 53 8.63 -10.86 -3.49
N PRO A 54 8.98 -9.60 -3.83
CA PRO A 54 10.08 -8.91 -3.17
C PRO A 54 9.76 -8.66 -1.70
N ALA A 55 10.80 -8.59 -0.86
CA ALA A 55 10.66 -8.35 0.58
C ALA A 55 9.95 -7.01 0.92
N THR A 56 9.98 -6.06 -0.01
CA THR A 56 9.30 -4.76 0.06
C THR A 56 7.78 -4.86 -0.09
N ALA A 57 7.25 -5.98 -0.61
CA ALA A 57 5.84 -6.09 -0.99
C ALA A 57 4.88 -5.84 0.17
N VAL A 58 5.16 -6.42 1.35
CA VAL A 58 4.32 -6.23 2.54
C VAL A 58 4.26 -4.75 2.92
N GLY A 59 5.42 -4.08 2.98
CA GLY A 59 5.51 -2.66 3.35
C GLY A 59 4.76 -1.76 2.37
N VAL A 60 4.90 -2.02 1.06
CA VAL A 60 4.19 -1.27 0.01
C VAL A 60 2.67 -1.41 0.16
N ILE A 61 2.17 -2.64 0.32
CA ILE A 61 0.73 -2.89 0.46
C ILE A 61 0.19 -2.26 1.74
N CYS A 62 0.85 -2.44 2.89
CA CYS A 62 0.42 -1.83 4.15
C CYS A 62 0.37 -0.30 4.06
N THR A 63 1.37 0.32 3.43
CA THR A 63 1.42 1.79 3.28
C THR A 63 0.27 2.30 2.42
N ALA A 64 -0.02 1.64 1.30
CA ALA A 64 -1.15 1.98 0.44
C ALA A 64 -2.50 1.82 1.16
N VAL A 65 -2.66 0.76 1.96
CA VAL A 65 -3.88 0.50 2.75
C VAL A 65 -4.06 1.55 3.84
N LEU A 66 -3.03 1.84 4.64
CA LEU A 66 -3.10 2.86 5.69
C LEU A 66 -3.41 4.24 5.11
N ARG A 67 -2.83 4.56 3.95
CA ARG A 67 -3.15 5.79 3.21
C ARG A 67 -4.63 5.84 2.79
N ALA A 68 -5.18 4.73 2.31
CA ALA A 68 -6.58 4.63 1.91
C ALA A 68 -7.55 4.68 3.12
N LEU A 69 -7.14 4.20 4.30
CA LEU A 69 -7.93 4.31 5.52
C LEU A 69 -7.97 5.74 6.06
N GLY A 70 -6.84 6.45 6.02
CA GLY A 70 -6.74 7.84 6.48
C GLY A 70 -7.36 8.88 5.54
N THR A 71 -7.82 8.46 4.35
CA THR A 71 -8.45 9.36 3.38
C THR A 71 -9.97 9.26 3.49
N PRO A 72 -10.70 10.40 3.63
CA PRO A 72 -12.17 10.39 3.64
C PRO A 72 -12.72 9.75 2.35
N ALA A 73 -13.75 8.91 2.49
CA ALA A 73 -14.34 8.16 1.37
C ALA A 73 -14.96 9.06 0.29
N ASP A 74 -15.33 10.27 0.69
CA ASP A 74 -15.91 11.35 -0.09
C ASP A 74 -14.87 12.16 -0.88
N GLY A 75 -13.57 11.97 -0.63
CA GLY A 75 -12.51 12.75 -1.27
C GLY A 75 -12.59 14.26 -0.97
N VAL A 76 -13.49 14.66 -0.07
CA VAL A 76 -13.75 16.06 0.27
C VAL A 76 -12.74 16.52 1.32
N LYS A 77 -12.05 17.59 0.95
CA LYS A 77 -11.11 18.39 1.75
C LYS A 77 -11.80 18.93 3.01
N SER A 78 -11.30 18.62 4.19
CA SER A 78 -11.57 19.47 5.36
C SER A 78 -10.71 20.74 5.28
N GLU A 79 -11.42 21.85 5.47
CA GLU A 79 -11.13 23.29 5.43
C GLU A 79 -9.69 23.81 5.60
N THR A 80 -9.40 24.89 4.87
CA THR A 80 -8.19 25.70 4.95
C THR A 80 -8.02 26.33 6.34
N VAL A 81 -6.92 26.03 7.03
CA VAL A 81 -6.37 26.88 8.11
C VAL A 81 -4.88 27.10 7.84
N GLY A 82 -4.50 28.32 7.46
CA GLY A 82 -3.12 28.81 7.65
C GLY A 82 -2.03 28.39 6.65
N GLY A 83 -2.25 28.46 5.34
CA GLY A 83 -1.15 28.71 4.38
C GLY A 83 -0.26 27.54 3.94
N HIS A 84 -0.56 26.30 4.30
CA HIS A 84 0.16 25.13 3.78
C HIS A 84 -0.64 24.41 2.68
N THR A 85 -0.18 24.54 1.43
CA THR A 85 -0.73 23.79 0.30
C THR A 85 -0.26 22.33 0.38
N ARG A 86 -1.14 21.41 0.79
CA ARG A 86 -0.95 19.97 0.59
C ARG A 86 -1.82 19.53 -0.59
N VAL A 87 -1.18 19.22 -1.71
CA VAL A 87 -1.87 18.70 -2.90
C VAL A 87 -2.15 17.22 -2.69
N ALA A 88 -3.43 16.82 -2.65
CA ALA A 88 -3.81 15.42 -2.78
C ALA A 88 -3.53 14.97 -4.22
N ALA A 89 -2.82 13.85 -4.39
CA ALA A 89 -2.24 13.46 -5.67
C ALA A 89 -3.24 12.96 -6.74
N ARG A 90 -4.55 12.84 -6.46
CA ARG A 90 -5.58 12.49 -7.45
C ARG A 90 -7.00 12.64 -6.91
N GLU A 91 -7.95 12.98 -7.80
CA GLU A 91 -9.38 12.82 -7.54
C GLU A 91 -9.70 11.35 -7.21
N GLY A 92 -10.54 11.15 -6.19
CA GLY A 92 -11.08 9.85 -5.80
C GLY A 92 -10.68 9.32 -4.44
N GLY A 93 -9.77 9.98 -3.70
CA GLY A 93 -9.48 9.67 -2.28
C GLY A 93 -9.20 8.18 -1.96
N GLY A 94 -8.87 7.40 -2.98
CA GLY A 94 -9.01 5.95 -2.97
C GLY A 94 -7.69 5.22 -2.84
N LEU A 95 -7.76 3.89 -2.88
CA LEU A 95 -6.58 3.03 -2.88
C LEU A 95 -5.76 3.23 -4.16
N TYR A 96 -4.46 3.51 -4.03
CA TYR A 96 -3.52 3.57 -5.14
C TYR A 96 -2.11 3.18 -4.71
N LEU A 97 -1.30 2.79 -5.70
CA LEU A 97 0.14 2.63 -5.59
C LEU A 97 0.82 3.78 -6.35
N THR A 98 1.79 4.41 -5.71
CA THR A 98 2.68 5.42 -6.31
C THR A 98 3.68 4.78 -7.27
N ASP A 99 4.31 5.58 -8.11
CA ASP A 99 5.33 5.08 -9.04
C ASP A 99 6.55 4.50 -8.31
N ASP A 100 6.98 5.11 -7.19
CA ASP A 100 8.07 4.60 -6.36
C ASP A 100 7.71 3.26 -5.70
N GLU A 101 6.48 3.12 -5.20
CA GLU A 101 5.98 1.86 -4.66
C GLU A 101 5.92 0.76 -5.73
N LEU A 102 5.50 1.10 -6.95
CA LEU A 102 5.54 0.17 -8.08
C LEU A 102 6.98 -0.20 -8.45
N ASP A 103 7.93 0.74 -8.36
CA ASP A 103 9.34 0.47 -8.62
C ASP A 103 9.94 -0.50 -7.60
N LEU A 104 9.62 -0.33 -6.32
CA LEU A 104 10.01 -1.27 -5.25
C LEU A 104 9.46 -2.69 -5.44
N LEU A 105 8.39 -2.85 -6.19
CA LEU A 105 7.77 -4.13 -6.51
C LEU A 105 8.35 -4.78 -7.78
N ARG A 106 9.05 -4.02 -8.61
CA ARG A 106 9.67 -4.54 -9.84
C ARG A 106 10.90 -5.37 -9.49
N PRO A 107 11.26 -6.36 -10.33
CA PRO A 107 12.54 -7.03 -10.21
C PRO A 107 13.66 -5.99 -10.21
N ALA A 108 14.64 -6.13 -9.32
CA ALA A 108 15.85 -5.32 -9.38
C ALA A 108 16.46 -5.48 -10.78
N ALA A 109 16.70 -4.35 -11.46
CA ALA A 109 17.46 -4.37 -12.70
C ALA A 109 18.81 -5.05 -12.41
N PRO A 110 19.30 -5.97 -13.27
CA PRO A 110 20.60 -6.58 -13.06
C PRO A 110 21.65 -5.47 -12.96
N GLY A 111 22.21 -5.25 -11.76
CA GLY A 111 23.24 -4.24 -11.48
C GLY A 111 22.92 -3.14 -10.48
N ARG A 112 21.72 -3.08 -9.86
CA ARG A 112 21.45 -2.10 -8.77
C ARG A 112 21.60 -2.77 -7.40
N GLY A 113 22.80 -2.66 -6.83
CA GLY A 113 23.15 -3.16 -5.51
C GLY A 113 22.32 -2.53 -4.39
N ASP A 114 22.06 -3.35 -3.39
CA ASP A 114 21.22 -3.13 -2.23
C ASP A 114 21.69 -1.95 -1.38
N ALA A 115 20.99 -0.82 -1.48
CA ALA A 115 21.21 0.34 -0.62
C ALA A 115 20.18 0.36 0.52
N PHE A 116 20.35 -0.52 1.50
CA PHE A 116 19.81 -0.32 2.85
C PHE A 116 20.96 -0.47 3.85
N SER A 117 21.69 0.62 4.08
CA SER A 117 22.61 0.73 5.22
C SER A 117 21.78 1.07 6.46
N ILE A 118 21.53 0.09 7.33
CA ILE A 118 21.22 0.39 8.73
C ILE A 118 22.54 0.46 9.50
N TRP A 119 22.86 1.64 10.03
CA TRP A 119 23.96 1.82 10.98
C TRP A 119 23.41 1.45 12.36
N THR A 120 23.85 0.35 12.93
CA THR A 120 23.65 0.05 14.35
C THR A 120 24.89 0.52 15.11
N THR A 121 24.72 1.49 16.00
CA THR A 121 25.67 1.90 17.05
C THR A 121 25.85 0.81 18.09
#